data_AF-A0A3L6D8W5-F1
#
_entry.id   AF-A0A3L6D8W5-F1
#
_cell.length_a   1.000
_cell.length_b   1.000
_cell.length_c   1.000
_cell.angle_alpha   90.00
_cell.angle_beta   90.00
_cell.angle_gamma   90.00
#
_symmetry.space_group_name_H-M   'P 1'
#
loop_
_entity.id
_entity.type
_entity.pdbx_description
1 polymer ?
#
loop_
_entity_poly.entity_id
_entity_poly.type
_entity_poly.pdbx_seq_one_letter_code
_entity_poly.pdbx_strand_id
1 'polypeptide(L)'
;MDRDPWAKFRRPNSEHPAQSEETRTHQHPGVAGARRPNAMPSPSPAPPPVLPISEHEDEIVAAVDANPVVVVIGETGSGKSTQLSQILHRRGYTRRGAIAVTQPRRVAAVSVSRRVAQELGVPLGDEVGYAIRFEDRTSERTCIKYLTDGILLRESLSNPELKQYSVIILDEAHERSLNTYGDLLIYI
;
A
#
# COMPACT_ATOMS: atom_id res chain seq x y z
N MET A 1 -9.70 -44.00 -0.16
CA MET A 1 -10.15 -43.60 -1.52
C MET A 1 -10.56 -42.14 -1.42
N ASP A 2 -9.57 -41.25 -1.43
CA ASP A 2 -9.79 -39.81 -1.26
C ASP A 2 -9.69 -39.14 -2.63
N ARG A 3 -10.81 -38.57 -3.09
CA ARG A 3 -10.85 -37.81 -4.34
C ARG A 3 -10.60 -36.35 -4.04
N ASP A 4 -9.57 -35.79 -4.68
CA ASP A 4 -9.25 -34.37 -4.66
C ASP A 4 -10.44 -33.53 -5.18
N PRO A 5 -11.03 -32.65 -4.35
CA PRO A 5 -12.22 -31.87 -4.70
C PRO A 5 -11.95 -30.75 -5.73
N TRP A 6 -10.69 -30.54 -6.15
CA TRP A 6 -10.29 -29.42 -7.02
C TRP A 6 -9.95 -29.80 -8.47
N ALA A 7 -10.04 -31.08 -8.84
CA ALA A 7 -9.72 -31.56 -10.19
C ALA A 7 -10.53 -30.86 -11.32
N LYS A 8 -11.74 -30.35 -11.01
CA LYS A 8 -12.64 -29.71 -11.98
C LYS A 8 -12.24 -28.29 -12.42
N PHE A 9 -11.22 -27.68 -11.81
CA PHE A 9 -10.82 -26.30 -12.10
C PHE A 9 -9.50 -26.18 -12.89
N ARG A 10 -8.86 -27.29 -13.29
CA ARG A 10 -7.73 -27.24 -14.22
C ARG A 10 -8.22 -26.98 -15.64
N ARG A 11 -7.88 -25.81 -16.19
CA ARG A 11 -8.09 -25.52 -17.61
C ARG A 11 -7.05 -26.28 -18.46
N PRO A 12 -7.44 -26.87 -19.60
CA PRO A 12 -6.49 -27.49 -20.51
C PRO A 12 -5.65 -26.44 -21.26
N ASN A 13 -4.39 -26.79 -21.50
CA ASN A 13 -3.43 -26.05 -22.29
C ASN A 13 -3.94 -25.99 -23.74
N SER A 14 -4.15 -24.79 -24.30
CA SER A 14 -4.52 -24.63 -25.71
C SER A 14 -3.28 -24.37 -26.55
N GLU A 15 -2.88 -25.39 -27.30
CA GLU A 15 -1.89 -25.33 -28.37
C GLU A 15 -2.43 -24.45 -29.52
N HIS A 16 -1.63 -23.49 -30.00
CA HIS A 16 -1.91 -22.72 -31.21
C HIS A 16 -1.18 -23.36 -32.40
N PRO A 17 -1.88 -23.77 -33.48
CA PRO A 17 -1.22 -24.17 -34.71
C PRO A 17 -0.86 -22.94 -35.57
N ALA A 18 0.28 -23.06 -36.25
CA ALA A 18 0.79 -22.12 -37.24
C ALA A 18 -0.09 -22.10 -38.50
N GLN A 19 -0.41 -20.92 -39.02
CA GLN A 19 -0.75 -20.72 -40.42
C GLN A 19 -0.13 -19.43 -40.96
N SER A 20 0.52 -19.60 -42.11
CA SER A 20 1.19 -18.65 -42.97
C SER A 20 0.20 -17.80 -43.76
N GLU A 21 0.42 -16.49 -43.84
CA GLU A 21 -0.13 -15.67 -44.93
C GLU A 21 0.90 -14.66 -45.44
N GLU A 22 1.07 -14.75 -46.75
CA GLU A 22 1.94 -14.03 -47.65
C GLU A 22 1.34 -12.64 -47.92
N THR A 23 2.07 -11.54 -47.70
CA THR A 23 1.66 -10.25 -48.27
C THR A 23 2.85 -9.36 -48.61
N ARG A 24 3.21 -9.40 -49.90
CA ARG A 24 3.60 -8.30 -50.80
C ARG A 24 4.55 -7.23 -50.26
N THR A 25 5.77 -7.33 -50.79
CA THR A 25 6.79 -6.31 -50.98
C THR A 25 6.24 -4.99 -51.51
N HIS A 26 6.38 -3.92 -50.72
CA HIS A 26 6.46 -2.55 -51.24
C HIS A 26 7.64 -1.81 -50.59
N GLN A 27 8.71 -1.66 -51.37
CA GLN A 27 9.86 -0.83 -51.09
C GLN A 27 9.48 0.65 -51.17
N HIS A 28 9.88 1.44 -50.17
CA HIS A 28 10.08 2.88 -50.30
C HIS A 28 11.56 3.21 -50.00
N PRO A 29 12.19 4.11 -50.77
CA PRO A 29 13.63 4.29 -50.77
C PRO A 29 14.12 5.10 -49.57
N GLY A 30 15.40 4.90 -49.25
CA GLY A 30 16.06 5.41 -48.04
C GLY A 30 16.13 6.93 -47.94
N VAL A 31 16.08 7.39 -46.69
CA VAL A 31 16.53 8.73 -46.31
C VAL A 31 17.67 8.55 -45.30
N ALA A 32 18.83 9.05 -45.69
CA ALA A 32 20.07 9.03 -44.94
C ALA A 32 20.00 9.87 -43.66
N GLY A 33 20.89 9.57 -42.72
CA GLY A 33 20.82 9.96 -41.32
C GLY A 33 20.73 11.46 -41.03
N ALA A 34 19.77 11.83 -40.19
CA ALA A 34 19.80 13.05 -39.42
C ALA A 34 20.15 12.70 -37.97
N ARG A 35 21.36 13.08 -37.53
CA ARG A 35 21.77 13.00 -36.12
C ARG A 35 20.81 13.83 -35.28
N ARG A 36 20.06 13.20 -34.39
CA ARG A 36 19.29 13.89 -33.35
C ARG A 36 20.26 14.70 -32.48
N PRO A 37 20.05 16.00 -32.26
CA PRO A 37 20.87 16.75 -31.32
C PRO A 37 20.70 16.14 -29.92
N ASN A 38 21.83 16.06 -29.21
CA ASN A 38 21.93 15.51 -27.87
C ASN A 38 20.85 16.13 -26.97
N ALA A 39 19.90 15.33 -26.48
CA ALA A 39 18.87 15.82 -25.58
C ALA A 39 19.55 16.30 -24.29
N MET A 40 19.37 17.57 -23.95
CA MET A 40 19.80 18.10 -22.67
C MET A 40 19.15 17.27 -21.55
N PRO A 41 19.89 16.89 -20.49
CA PRO A 41 19.29 16.18 -19.38
C PRO A 41 18.17 17.04 -18.78
N SER A 42 16.96 16.48 -18.75
CA SER A 42 15.82 17.09 -18.06
C SER A 42 16.19 17.37 -16.61
N PRO A 43 15.79 18.53 -16.03
CA PRO A 43 16.09 18.82 -14.64
C PRO A 43 15.55 17.68 -13.76
N SER A 44 16.37 17.23 -12.81
CA SER A 44 15.96 16.26 -11.80
C SER A 44 14.69 16.76 -11.12
N PRO A 45 13.67 15.91 -10.88
CA PRO A 45 12.47 16.34 -10.20
C PRO A 45 12.81 16.97 -8.85
N ALA A 46 12.09 18.05 -8.51
CA ALA A 46 12.21 18.69 -7.21
C ALA A 46 11.92 17.66 -6.08
N PRO A 47 12.58 17.79 -4.92
CA PRO A 47 12.28 16.93 -3.78
C PRO A 47 10.79 17.01 -3.42
N PRO A 48 10.17 15.89 -2.99
CA PRO A 48 8.76 15.89 -2.63
C PRO A 48 8.49 16.92 -1.53
N PRO A 49 7.33 17.60 -1.55
CA PRO A 49 6.98 18.56 -0.52
C PRO A 49 6.92 17.88 0.85
N VAL A 50 7.43 18.56 1.88
CA VAL A 50 7.27 18.14 3.27
C VAL A 50 5.78 18.21 3.60
N LEU A 51 5.22 17.11 4.10
CA LEU A 51 3.81 17.05 4.49
C LEU A 51 3.65 17.59 5.92
N PRO A 52 2.55 18.31 6.25
CA PRO A 52 2.37 18.93 7.56
C PRO A 52 2.61 18.00 8.75
N ILE A 53 2.19 16.73 8.64
CA ILE A 53 2.35 15.75 9.72
C ILE A 53 3.82 15.44 10.06
N SER A 54 4.74 15.62 9.10
CA SER A 54 6.17 15.37 9.31
C SER A 54 6.77 16.36 10.31
N GLU A 55 6.20 17.54 10.48
CA GLU A 55 6.66 18.54 11.46
C GLU A 55 6.31 18.14 12.91
N HIS A 56 5.33 17.25 13.07
CA HIS A 56 4.85 16.77 14.38
C HIS A 56 5.36 15.36 14.72
N GLU A 57 6.37 14.84 14.02
CA GLU A 57 6.84 13.46 14.18
C GLU A 57 7.21 13.14 15.64
N ASP A 58 8.01 13.98 16.30
CA ASP A 58 8.45 13.73 17.68
C ASP A 58 7.29 13.83 18.69
N GLU A 59 6.35 14.75 18.47
CA GLU A 59 5.15 14.90 19.30
C GLU A 59 4.25 13.67 19.21
N ILE A 60 4.03 13.16 17.99
CA ILE A 60 3.24 11.96 17.73
C ILE A 60 3.88 10.75 18.43
N VAL A 61 5.20 10.56 18.27
CA VAL A 61 5.90 9.41 18.86
C VAL A 61 5.86 9.48 20.38
N ALA A 62 6.07 10.66 20.97
CA ALA A 62 5.96 10.85 22.41
C ALA A 62 4.53 10.54 22.92
N ALA A 63 3.50 10.96 22.19
CA ALA A 63 2.11 10.66 22.54
C ALA A 63 1.82 9.16 22.47
N VAL A 64 2.30 8.46 21.42
CA VAL A 64 2.13 7.01 21.25
C VAL A 64 2.92 6.23 22.31
N ASP A 65 4.12 6.66 22.69
CA ASP A 65 4.89 6.00 23.76
C ASP A 65 4.22 6.16 25.13
N ALA A 66 3.55 7.29 25.39
CA ALA A 66 2.95 7.60 26.68
C ALA A 66 1.51 7.08 26.85
N ASN A 67 0.81 6.75 25.77
CA ASN A 67 -0.63 6.45 25.81
C ASN A 67 -0.97 5.21 24.99
N PRO A 68 -1.82 4.30 25.49
CA PRO A 68 -2.27 3.14 24.72
C PRO A 68 -3.19 3.52 23.54
N VAL A 69 -3.83 4.69 23.59
CA VAL A 69 -4.70 5.22 22.53
C VAL A 69 -4.39 6.69 22.33
N VAL A 70 -4.20 7.08 21.06
CA VAL A 70 -3.91 8.46 20.65
C VAL A 70 -4.87 8.86 19.52
N VAL A 71 -5.46 10.03 19.62
CA VAL A 71 -6.29 10.63 18.57
C VAL A 71 -5.42 11.62 17.81
N VAL A 72 -5.30 11.45 16.49
CA VAL A 72 -4.55 12.38 15.63
C VAL A 72 -5.51 13.08 14.69
N ILE A 73 -5.65 14.39 14.86
CA ILE A 73 -6.54 15.24 14.07
C ILE A 73 -5.68 16.07 13.10
N GLY A 74 -6.12 16.18 11.85
CA GLY A 74 -5.48 17.06 10.88
C GLY A 74 -6.28 17.14 9.60
N GLU A 75 -6.07 18.17 8.79
CA GLU A 75 -6.85 18.35 7.55
C GLU A 75 -6.59 17.24 6.52
N THR A 76 -7.51 17.03 5.58
CA THR A 76 -7.27 16.17 4.41
C THR A 76 -6.05 16.67 3.64
N GLY A 77 -5.14 15.77 3.27
CA GLY A 77 -3.88 16.13 2.59
C GLY A 77 -2.71 16.43 3.53
N SER A 78 -2.92 16.44 4.86
CA SER A 78 -1.84 16.56 5.86
C SER A 78 -0.83 15.42 5.85
N GLY A 79 -1.16 14.28 5.23
CA GLY A 79 -0.29 13.12 5.13
C GLY A 79 -0.54 12.01 6.16
N LYS A 80 -1.61 12.08 6.97
CA LYS A 80 -1.94 11.07 8.00
C LYS A 80 -1.82 9.62 7.52
N SER A 81 -2.60 9.26 6.50
CA SER A 81 -2.71 7.88 5.98
C SER A 81 -1.40 7.35 5.38
N THR A 82 -0.54 8.23 4.87
CA THR A 82 0.72 7.84 4.23
C THR A 82 1.90 7.88 5.21
N GLN A 83 1.98 8.87 6.09
CA GLN A 83 3.21 9.11 6.87
C GLN A 83 3.22 8.46 8.25
N LEU A 84 2.08 8.29 8.93
CA LEU A 84 2.10 7.80 10.32
C LEU A 84 2.67 6.39 10.47
N SER A 85 2.28 5.48 9.57
CA SER A 85 2.85 4.13 9.54
C SER A 85 4.35 4.16 9.29
N GLN A 86 4.83 5.06 8.42
CA GLN A 86 6.25 5.22 8.11
C GLN A 86 7.03 5.83 9.29
N ILE A 87 6.46 6.82 9.97
CA ILE A 87 7.01 7.42 11.20
C ILE A 87 7.23 6.33 12.25
N LEU A 88 6.18 5.59 12.58
CA LEU A 88 6.23 4.55 13.59
C LEU A 88 7.17 3.40 13.18
N HIS A 89 7.19 3.04 11.89
CA HIS A 89 8.15 2.08 11.36
C HIS A 89 9.60 2.54 11.57
N ARG A 90 9.95 3.78 11.19
CA ARG A 90 11.30 4.35 11.39
C ARG A 90 11.71 4.40 12.86
N ARG A 91 10.74 4.62 13.76
CA ARG A 91 10.93 4.64 15.22
C ARG A 91 10.99 3.25 15.85
N GLY A 92 10.91 2.19 15.03
CA GLY A 92 11.17 0.82 15.44
C GLY A 92 9.97 0.07 15.98
N TYR A 93 8.74 0.60 15.83
CA TYR A 93 7.53 -0.11 16.27
C TYR A 93 7.39 -1.46 15.57
N THR A 94 7.82 -1.55 14.30
CA THR A 94 7.78 -2.80 13.53
C THR A 94 8.72 -3.90 14.01
N ARG A 95 9.60 -3.62 15.00
CA ARG A 95 10.45 -4.65 15.62
C ARG A 95 9.68 -5.55 16.58
N ARG A 96 8.50 -5.12 17.04
CA ARG A 96 7.67 -5.83 18.04
C ARG A 96 6.48 -6.56 17.41
N GLY A 97 6.09 -6.17 16.20
CA GLY A 97 4.93 -6.68 15.46
C GLY A 97 4.71 -5.79 14.23
N ALA A 98 3.80 -6.16 13.34
CA ALA A 98 3.48 -5.31 12.19
C ALA A 98 2.66 -4.07 12.61
N ILE A 99 2.65 -3.04 11.77
CA ILE A 99 1.70 -1.92 11.88
C ILE A 99 0.53 -2.22 10.95
N ALA A 100 -0.67 -2.30 11.51
CA ALA A 100 -1.91 -2.37 10.75
C ALA A 100 -2.46 -0.97 10.50
N VAL A 101 -2.89 -0.67 9.29
CA VAL A 101 -3.60 0.58 8.96
C VAL A 101 -4.90 0.25 8.28
N THR A 102 -6.03 0.53 8.94
CA THR A 102 -7.32 0.30 8.32
C THR A 102 -7.68 1.41 7.35
N GLN A 103 -8.51 1.08 6.36
CA GLN A 103 -9.08 1.98 5.38
C GLN A 103 -10.52 1.54 5.12
N PRO A 104 -11.52 2.44 5.17
CA PRO A 104 -12.91 2.04 4.94
C PRO A 104 -13.16 1.59 3.50
N ARG A 105 -12.28 1.98 2.56
CA ARG A 105 -12.40 1.70 1.14
C ARG A 105 -11.26 0.83 0.62
N ARG A 106 -11.62 -0.23 -0.11
CA ARG A 106 -10.66 -1.13 -0.78
C ARG A 106 -9.68 -0.36 -1.68
N VAL A 107 -10.18 0.60 -2.45
CA VAL A 107 -9.35 1.41 -3.35
C VAL A 107 -8.32 2.25 -2.59
N ALA A 108 -8.66 2.72 -1.38
CA ALA A 108 -7.75 3.48 -0.53
C ALA A 108 -6.66 2.58 0.07
N ALA A 109 -7.02 1.39 0.59
CA ALA A 109 -6.04 0.42 1.07
C ALA A 109 -4.98 0.06 0.01
N VAL A 110 -5.42 -0.15 -1.23
CA VAL A 110 -4.53 -0.49 -2.36
C VAL A 110 -3.70 0.71 -2.82
N SER A 111 -4.30 1.90 -2.94
CA SER A 111 -3.58 3.07 -3.44
C SER A 111 -2.57 3.60 -2.43
N VAL A 112 -2.91 3.64 -1.14
CA VAL A 112 -2.03 4.11 -0.08
C VAL A 112 -0.88 3.13 0.13
N SER A 113 -1.12 1.81 0.19
CA SER A 113 -0.03 0.83 0.29
C SER A 113 0.95 0.92 -0.87
N ARG A 114 0.46 1.06 -2.11
CA ARG A 114 1.33 1.26 -3.28
C ARG A 114 2.16 2.54 -3.17
N ARG A 115 1.54 3.63 -2.72
CA ARG A 115 2.23 4.91 -2.52
C ARG A 115 3.32 4.79 -1.47
N VAL A 116 3.02 4.16 -0.33
CA VAL A 116 4.00 3.99 0.77
C VAL A 116 5.11 3.01 0.39
N ALA A 117 4.81 1.93 -0.33
CA ALA A 117 5.84 1.04 -0.88
C ALA A 117 6.81 1.81 -1.80
N GLN A 118 6.27 2.69 -2.66
CA GLN A 118 7.07 3.55 -3.52
C GLN A 118 7.92 4.55 -2.74
N GLU A 119 7.37 5.19 -1.70
CA GLU A 119 8.10 6.15 -0.86
C GLU A 119 9.24 5.48 -0.08
N LEU A 120 9.05 4.24 0.38
CA LEU A 120 10.09 3.44 1.05
C LEU A 120 11.05 2.74 0.09
N GLY A 121 10.81 2.80 -1.22
CA GLY A 121 11.65 2.15 -2.23
C GLY A 121 11.60 0.61 -2.18
N VAL A 122 10.50 0.03 -1.69
CA VAL A 122 10.32 -1.42 -1.55
C VAL A 122 9.27 -1.97 -2.53
N PRO A 123 9.36 -3.25 -2.94
CA PRO A 123 8.30 -3.88 -3.71
C PRO A 123 7.00 -3.98 -2.90
N LEU A 124 5.87 -3.69 -3.54
CA LEU A 124 4.55 -3.91 -2.94
C LEU A 124 4.31 -5.41 -2.72
N GLY A 125 3.90 -5.78 -1.50
CA GLY A 125 3.76 -7.16 -1.04
C GLY A 125 4.98 -7.68 -0.27
N ASP A 126 6.06 -6.89 -0.20
CA ASP A 126 7.25 -7.20 0.60
C ASP A 126 7.12 -6.55 1.98
N GLU A 127 7.88 -5.51 2.31
CA GLU A 127 7.80 -4.80 3.61
C GLU A 127 6.50 -4.01 3.78
N VAL A 128 5.93 -3.52 2.68
CA VAL A 128 4.62 -2.86 2.65
C VAL A 128 3.65 -3.71 1.83
N GLY A 129 2.48 -4.01 2.39
CA GLY A 129 1.48 -4.84 1.74
C GLY A 129 0.06 -4.38 2.01
N TYR A 130 -0.91 -5.05 1.39
CA TYR A 130 -2.31 -4.84 1.70
C TYR A 130 -3.14 -6.13 1.75
N ALA A 131 -4.22 -6.10 2.52
CA ALA A 131 -5.22 -7.16 2.55
C ALA A 131 -6.63 -6.59 2.45
N ILE A 132 -7.37 -7.02 1.42
CA ILE A 132 -8.76 -6.63 1.16
C ILE A 132 -9.59 -7.89 0.92
N ARG A 133 -10.92 -7.75 0.81
CA ARG A 133 -11.76 -8.91 0.50
C ARG A 133 -11.36 -9.53 -0.84
N PHE A 134 -11.04 -10.83 -0.80
CA PHE A 134 -10.62 -11.66 -1.94
C PHE A 134 -9.23 -11.37 -2.51
N GLU A 135 -8.43 -10.52 -1.87
CA GLU A 135 -7.07 -10.25 -2.33
C GLU A 135 -6.16 -9.94 -1.13
N ASP A 136 -5.07 -10.69 -1.03
CA ASP A 136 -4.03 -10.49 -0.04
C ASP A 136 -2.69 -10.36 -0.78
N ARG A 137 -2.07 -9.19 -0.63
CA ARG A 137 -0.74 -8.84 -1.15
C ARG A 137 0.16 -8.52 0.03
N THR A 138 0.43 -9.54 0.82
CA THR A 138 1.37 -9.51 1.94
C THR A 138 2.31 -10.71 1.87
N SER A 139 3.38 -10.65 2.64
CA SER A 139 4.33 -11.74 2.86
C SER A 139 4.73 -11.79 4.33
N GLU A 140 5.53 -12.77 4.71
CA GLU A 140 6.11 -12.86 6.07
C GLU A 140 7.00 -11.64 6.41
N ARG A 141 7.48 -10.91 5.39
CA ARG A 141 8.26 -9.69 5.56
C ARG A 141 7.41 -8.42 5.72
N THR A 142 6.10 -8.51 5.50
CA THR A 142 5.22 -7.33 5.57
C THR A 142 5.13 -6.83 7.01
N CYS A 143 5.70 -5.64 7.22
CA CYS A 143 5.73 -4.97 8.52
C CYS A 143 4.82 -3.73 8.56
N ILE A 144 4.39 -3.21 7.41
CA ILE A 144 3.32 -2.22 7.29
C ILE A 144 2.21 -2.82 6.41
N LYS A 145 1.05 -3.07 7.01
CA LYS A 145 -0.09 -3.71 6.35
C LYS A 145 -1.29 -2.77 6.29
N TYR A 146 -1.68 -2.39 5.09
CA TYR A 146 -2.92 -1.66 4.85
C TYR A 146 -4.08 -2.63 4.63
N LEU A 147 -5.19 -2.48 5.33
CA LEU A 147 -6.28 -3.43 5.22
C LEU A 147 -7.64 -2.75 5.32
N THR A 148 -8.69 -3.36 4.81
CA THR A 148 -10.04 -2.84 5.08
C THR A 148 -10.50 -3.22 6.48
N ASP A 149 -11.38 -2.41 7.09
CA ASP A 149 -11.94 -2.66 8.42
C ASP A 149 -12.50 -4.09 8.56
N GLY A 150 -13.20 -4.58 7.54
CA GLY A 150 -13.75 -5.95 7.53
C GLY A 150 -12.70 -7.06 7.54
N ILE A 151 -11.47 -6.79 7.08
CA ILE A 151 -10.36 -7.75 7.16
C ILE A 151 -9.79 -7.75 8.58
N LEU A 152 -9.60 -6.57 9.19
CA LEU A 152 -9.14 -6.47 10.58
C LEU A 152 -10.14 -7.13 11.53
N LEU A 153 -11.44 -6.87 11.36
CA LEU A 153 -12.50 -7.51 12.13
C LEU A 153 -12.48 -9.03 11.98
N ARG A 154 -12.24 -9.55 10.77
CA ARG A 154 -12.15 -11.00 10.56
C ARG A 154 -10.91 -11.59 11.25
N GLU A 155 -9.80 -10.88 11.23
CA GLU A 155 -8.59 -11.29 11.95
C GLU A 155 -8.81 -11.29 13.46
N SER A 156 -9.51 -10.30 14.03
CA SER A 156 -9.79 -10.25 15.46
C SER A 156 -10.74 -11.35 15.93
N LEU A 157 -11.65 -11.82 15.07
CA LEU A 157 -12.47 -13.00 15.37
C LEU A 157 -11.64 -14.29 15.48
N SER A 158 -10.50 -14.37 14.79
CA SER A 158 -9.62 -15.54 14.80
C SER A 158 -8.50 -15.43 15.84
N ASN A 159 -7.98 -14.21 16.05
CA ASN A 159 -6.98 -13.86 17.04
C ASN A 159 -7.44 -12.60 17.80
N PRO A 160 -8.21 -12.75 18.89
CA PRO A 160 -8.79 -11.61 19.62
C PRO A 160 -7.77 -10.63 20.19
N GLU A 161 -6.56 -11.09 20.50
CA GLU A 161 -5.50 -10.25 21.05
C GLU A 161 -4.70 -9.51 19.97
N LEU A 162 -4.88 -9.87 18.69
CA LEU A 162 -4.19 -9.26 17.54
C LEU A 162 -2.66 -9.13 17.71
N LYS A 163 -2.03 -10.06 18.44
CA LYS A 163 -0.61 -10.05 18.83
C LYS A 163 0.39 -9.93 17.69
N GLN A 164 -0.04 -10.17 16.44
CA GLN A 164 0.80 -9.93 15.27
C GLN A 164 1.05 -8.44 15.01
N TYR A 165 0.23 -7.54 15.56
CA TYR A 165 0.35 -6.10 15.40
C TYR A 165 0.91 -5.46 16.66
N SER A 166 1.85 -4.53 16.49
CA SER A 166 2.35 -3.67 17.56
C SER A 166 1.63 -2.33 17.66
N VAL A 167 0.97 -1.94 16.55
CA VAL A 167 0.15 -0.73 16.44
C VAL A 167 -0.94 -1.00 15.41
N ILE A 168 -2.15 -0.55 15.71
CA ILE A 168 -3.31 -0.52 14.81
C ILE A 168 -3.75 0.93 14.62
N ILE A 169 -3.62 1.43 13.41
CA ILE A 169 -4.09 2.75 13.00
C ILE A 169 -5.46 2.58 12.34
N LEU A 170 -6.47 3.26 12.86
CA LEU A 170 -7.84 3.27 12.36
C LEU A 170 -8.09 4.56 11.56
N ASP A 171 -7.97 4.48 10.23
CA ASP A 171 -8.11 5.65 9.34
C ASP A 171 -9.55 5.98 8.98
N GLU A 172 -9.77 7.28 8.77
CA GLU A 172 -11.09 7.87 8.56
C GLU A 172 -12.08 7.52 9.70
N ALA A 173 -11.58 7.46 10.94
CA ALA A 173 -12.38 7.21 12.13
C ALA A 173 -13.18 8.47 12.49
N HIS A 174 -14.34 8.64 11.86
CA HIS A 174 -15.25 9.75 12.18
C HIS A 174 -16.00 9.49 13.48
N GLU A 175 -15.88 10.39 14.46
CA GLU A 175 -16.91 10.51 15.48
C GLU A 175 -18.18 10.99 14.79
N ARG A 176 -19.24 10.17 14.79
CA ARG A 176 -20.56 10.60 14.30
C ARG A 176 -21.18 11.56 15.30
N SER A 177 -20.66 12.78 15.39
CA SER A 177 -21.32 14.01 15.83
C SER A 177 -20.31 15.15 15.72
N LEU A 178 -20.68 16.18 14.96
CA LEU A 178 -19.92 17.43 14.69
C LEU A 178 -18.97 17.41 13.48
N ASN A 179 -19.59 17.40 12.30
CA ASN A 179 -19.23 18.20 11.12
C ASN A 179 -17.85 18.08 10.42
N THR A 180 -16.92 17.22 10.82
CA THR A 180 -15.50 17.48 10.50
C THR A 180 -14.85 16.48 9.55
N TYR A 181 -13.98 17.02 8.68
CA TYR A 181 -13.18 16.31 7.69
C TYR A 181 -11.92 15.71 8.35
N GLY A 182 -11.71 14.39 8.24
CA GLY A 182 -10.38 13.76 8.30
C GLY A 182 -9.79 13.46 9.68
N ASP A 183 -10.46 12.62 10.46
CA ASP A 183 -9.97 12.15 11.77
C ASP A 183 -9.31 10.76 11.68
N LEU A 184 -8.24 10.53 12.47
CA LEU A 184 -7.52 9.26 12.57
C LEU A 184 -7.37 8.86 14.05
N LEU A 185 -7.65 7.59 14.37
CA LEU A 185 -7.39 7.02 15.69
C LEU A 185 -6.20 6.07 15.62
N ILE A 186 -5.28 6.18 16.56
CA ILE A 186 -4.16 5.26 16.75
C ILE A 186 -4.43 4.44 18.01
N TYR A 187 -4.46 3.12 17.86
CA TYR A 187 -4.58 2.15 18.93
C TYR A 187 -3.28 1.33 18.99
N ILE A 188 -2.71 1.12 20.17
CA ILE A 188 -1.46 0.35 20.36
C ILE A 188 -1.78 -1.04 20.90
#